data_AF-A0A2H0FL94-F1
#
_entry.id   AF-A0A2H0FL94-F1
#
_cell.length_a   1.000
_cell.length_b   1.000
_cell.length_c   1.000
_cell.angle_alpha   90.00
_cell.angle_beta   90.00
_cell.angle_gamma   90.00
#
_symmetry.space_group_name_H-M   'P 1'
#
loop_
_entity.id
_entity.type
_entity.pdbx_description
1 polymer ?
#
loop_
_entity_poly.entity_id
_entity_poly.type
_entity_poly.pdbx_seq_one_letter_code
_entity_poly.pdbx_strand_id
1 'polypeptide(L)' 'MNENYEHCKKWGDCNGYAHIRAALMKPCLTVPIENEKLILGQWQQIVLVDFDNRPREREIIVKVIKQ' A
#
# COMPACT_ATOMS: atom_id res chain seq x y z
N MET A 1 9.36 6.04 15.85
CA MET A 1 8.55 4.91 16.36
C MET A 1 7.64 5.44 17.46
N ASN A 2 6.39 4.97 17.55
CA ASN A 2 5.47 5.38 18.59
C ASN A 2 5.10 4.17 19.46
N GLU A 3 5.56 4.19 20.70
CA GLU A 3 5.38 3.08 21.67
C GLU A 3 3.99 3.06 22.30
N ASN A 4 3.22 4.14 22.14
CA ASN A 4 1.89 4.27 22.73
C ASN A 4 0.81 3.50 21.96
N TYR A 5 1.16 2.79 20.89
CA TYR A 5 0.25 1.86 20.25
C TYR A 5 0.23 0.51 20.99
N GLU A 6 -0.97 -0.02 21.27
CA GLU A 6 -1.13 -1.39 21.80
C GLU A 6 -0.48 -2.44 20.88
N HIS A 7 -0.39 -2.15 19.58
CA HIS A 7 0.38 -2.94 18.63
C HIS A 7 1.88 -3.06 19.01
N CYS A 8 2.53 -1.94 19.37
CA CYS A 8 3.93 -1.93 19.80
C CYS A 8 4.10 -2.68 21.14
N LYS A 9 3.21 -2.43 22.11
CA LYS A 9 3.26 -3.14 23.41
C LYS A 9 3.12 -4.65 23.27
N LYS A 10 2.29 -5.10 22.32
CA LYS A 10 2.03 -6.53 22.09
C LYS A 10 3.14 -7.22 21.29
N TRP A 11 3.72 -6.55 20.30
CA TRP A 11 4.59 -7.20 19.30
C TRP A 11 6.05 -6.70 19.32
N GLY A 12 6.36 -5.63 20.05
CA GLY A 12 7.65 -4.94 19.99
C GLY A 12 7.93 -4.27 18.65
N ASP A 13 7.00 -4.32 17.69
CA ASP A 13 7.08 -3.63 16.41
C ASP A 13 6.25 -2.35 16.49
N CYS A 14 6.90 -1.19 16.39
CA CYS A 14 6.29 0.09 16.73
C CYS A 14 5.87 0.86 15.47
N ASN A 15 5.25 0.13 14.53
CA ASN A 15 4.67 0.58 13.26
C ASN A 15 3.13 0.53 13.27
N GLY A 16 2.47 0.56 14.44
CA GLY A 16 1.00 0.52 14.52
C GLY A 16 0.29 1.59 13.68
N TYR A 17 0.90 2.77 13.52
CA TYR A 17 0.42 3.83 12.64
C TYR A 17 0.45 3.43 11.15
N ALA A 18 1.40 2.59 10.73
CA ALA A 18 1.54 2.11 9.36
C ALA A 18 0.35 1.21 8.98
N HIS A 19 -0.05 0.32 9.88
CA HIS A 19 -1.24 -0.52 9.70
C HIS A 19 -2.51 0.31 9.48
N ILE A 20 -2.71 1.35 10.31
CA ILE A 20 -3.88 2.24 10.19
C ILE A 20 -3.87 2.98 8.86
N ARG A 21 -2.73 3.54 8.46
CA ARG A 21 -2.59 4.28 7.18
C ARG A 21 -2.80 3.37 5.97
N ALA A 22 -2.24 2.16 5.98
CA ALA A 22 -2.42 1.17 4.92
C ALA A 22 -3.89 0.76 4.78
N ALA A 23 -4.60 0.57 5.89
CA ALA A 23 -6.02 0.27 5.89
C ALA A 23 -6.86 1.42 5.30
N LEU A 24 -6.53 2.67 5.65
CA LEU A 24 -7.23 3.86 5.13
C LEU A 24 -6.99 4.12 3.64
N MET A 25 -5.75 3.96 3.17
CA MET A 25 -5.38 4.19 1.77
C MET A 25 -5.79 3.05 0.83
N LYS A 26 -6.08 1.88 1.40
CA LYS A 26 -6.26 0.58 0.72
C LYS A 26 -4.95 0.08 0.09
N PRO A 27 -4.53 -1.17 0.38
CA PRO A 27 -3.28 -1.74 -0.14
C PRO A 27 -3.40 -2.27 -1.58
N CYS A 28 -4.50 -1.99 -2.28
CA CYS A 28 -4.73 -2.43 -3.64
C CYS A 28 -5.56 -1.42 -4.43
N LEU A 29 -5.44 -1.50 -5.76
CA LEU A 29 -6.21 -0.72 -6.70
C LEU A 29 -6.46 -1.53 -7.97
N THR A 30 -7.50 -1.16 -8.70
CA THR A 30 -7.83 -1.73 -10.01
C THR A 30 -7.80 -0.61 -11.05
N VAL A 31 -7.09 -0.84 -12.16
CA VAL A 31 -7.03 0.10 -13.29
C VAL A 31 -7.60 -0.58 -14.53
N PRO A 32 -8.52 0.05 -15.27
CA PRO A 32 -8.97 -0.45 -16.56
C PRO A 32 -7.81 -0.52 -17.57
N ILE A 33 -7.89 -1.50 -18.48
CA ILE A 33 -6.96 -1.66 -19.59
C ILE A 33 -7.76 -1.61 -20.89
N GLU A 34 -7.47 -0.64 -21.76
CA GLU A 34 -8.04 -0.56 -23.11
C GLU A 34 -6.93 -0.32 -24.13
N ASN A 35 -7.05 -0.91 -25.31
CA ASN A 35 -6.04 -0.81 -26.38
C ASN A 35 -4.60 -1.06 -25.87
N GLU A 36 -4.46 -2.10 -25.04
CA GLU A 36 -3.19 -2.53 -24.44
C GLU A 36 -2.53 -1.50 -23.50
N LYS A 37 -3.28 -0.49 -23.03
CA LYS A 37 -2.78 0.57 -22.15
C LYS A 37 -3.60 0.69 -20.87
N LEU A 38 -2.92 1.03 -19.78
CA LEU A 38 -3.59 1.42 -18.53
C LEU A 38 -4.32 2.75 -18.73
N ILE A 39 -5.59 2.79 -18.33
CA ILE A 39 -6.41 3.99 -18.43
C ILE A 39 -6.24 4.81 -17.16
N LEU A 40 -5.35 5.80 -17.24
CA LEU A 40 -5.07 6.79 -16.21
C LEU A 40 -5.43 8.18 -16.73
N GLY A 41 -5.99 9.02 -15.86
CA GLY A 41 -6.17 10.44 -16.14
C GLY A 41 -4.83 11.18 -16.25
N GLN A 42 -4.83 12.37 -16.85
CA GLN A 42 -3.63 13.19 -17.10
C GLN A 42 -2.73 13.39 -15.88
N TRP A 43 -3.32 13.39 -14.68
CA TRP A 43 -2.63 13.64 -13.41
C TRP A 43 -2.61 12.42 -12.47
N GLN A 44 -3.06 11.26 -12.93
CA GLN A 44 -3.03 10.03 -12.13
C GLN A 44 -1.70 9.32 -12.30
N GLN A 45 -1.14 8.86 -11.18
CA GLN A 45 0.07 8.04 -11.12
C GLN A 45 -0.18 6.86 -10.19
N ILE A 46 0.36 5.69 -10.54
CA ILE A 46 0.39 4.53 -9.65
C ILE A 46 1.65 4.65 -8.80
N VAL A 47 1.47 4.81 -7.49
CA VAL A 47 2.58 4.98 -6.54
C VAL A 47 2.51 3.94 -5.44
N LEU A 48 3.67 3.39 -5.06
CA LEU A 48 3.82 2.62 -3.83
C LEU A 48 4.15 3.60 -2.69
N VAL A 49 3.38 3.55 -1.61
CA VAL A 49 3.66 4.31 -0.39
C VAL A 49 3.94 3.31 0.74
N ASP A 50 5.20 3.29 1.20
CA ASP A 50 5.58 2.47 2.35
C ASP A 50 5.50 3.31 3.64
N PHE A 51 4.65 2.89 4.56
CA PHE A 51 4.45 3.56 5.86
C PHE A 51 5.26 2.96 7.00
N ASP A 52 6.00 1.87 6.77
CA ASP A 52 6.68 1.13 7.83
C ASP A 52 7.79 1.96 8.50
N ASN A 53 8.21 1.52 9.69
CA ASN A 53 9.16 2.23 10.53
C ASN A 53 10.64 1.95 10.19
N ARG A 54 10.90 1.14 9.16
CA ARG A 54 12.23 0.78 8.67
C ARG A 54 12.17 0.35 7.19
N PRO A 55 13.30 0.40 6.46
CA PRO A 55 13.35 -0.10 5.09
C PRO A 55 12.99 -1.58 5.01
N ARG A 56 12.21 -1.94 4.00
CA ARG A 56 11.81 -3.32 3.69
C ARG A 56 11.87 -3.53 2.19
N GLU A 57 12.11 -4.78 1.80
CA GLU A 57 11.80 -5.22 0.46
C GLU A 57 10.29 -5.42 0.35
N ARG A 58 9.68 -4.88 -0.72
CA ARG A 58 8.23 -4.95 -0.95
C ARG A 58 7.97 -5.69 -2.25
N GLU A 59 7.11 -6.70 -2.17
CA GLU A 59 6.59 -7.40 -3.34
C GLU A 59 5.26 -6.78 -3.76
N ILE A 60 5.13 -6.44 -5.04
CA ILE A 60 3.89 -5.92 -5.62
C ILE A 60 3.33 -6.97 -6.58
N ILE A 61 2.16 -7.51 -6.25
CA ILE A 61 1.50 -8.50 -7.11
C ILE A 61 0.61 -7.77 -8.12
N VAL A 62 0.85 -8.04 -9.40
CA VAL A 62 0.02 -7.54 -10.50
C VAL A 62 -0.70 -8.72 -11.14
N LYS A 63 -2.03 -8.64 -11.20
CA LYS A 63 -2.87 -9.64 -11.87
C LYS A 63 -3.69 -8.97 -12.95
N VAL A 64 -3.47 -9.39 -14.20
CA VAL A 64 -4.31 -9.01 -15.33
C VAL A 64 -5.43 -10.03 -15.45
N ILE A 65 -6.66 -9.55 -15.43
CA ILE A 65 -7.86 -10.36 -15.63
C ILE A 65 -8.55 -9.93 -16.92
N LYS A 66 -8.95 -10.90 -17.74
CA LYS A 66 -9.81 -10.68 -18.90
C LYS A 66 -11.22 -11.03 -18.47
N GLN A 67 -12.20 -10.21 -18.86
CA GLN A 67 -13.62 -10.59 -18.78
C GLN A 67 -13.92 -11.71 -19.77
#